data_AF-D5GSK9-F1
#
_entry.id   AF-D5GSK9-F1
#
_cell.length_a   1.000
_cell.length_b   1.000
_cell.length_c   1.000
_cell.angle_alpha   90.00
_cell.angle_beta   90.00
_cell.angle_gamma   90.00
#
_symmetry.space_group_name_H-M   'P 1'
#
loop_
_entity.id
_entity.type
_entity.pdbx_description
1 polymer ?
#
loop_
_entity_poly.entity_id
_entity_poly.type
_entity_poly.pdbx_seq_one_letter_code
_entity_poly.pdbx_strand_id
1 'polypeptide(L)'
;FKIGDKVKEGDILVTVETDKVNSDVSAPINGFITKLQVKEGQMIYVGDTIAVISDKINEKTNLNMKLSNENESQYEDKEDDAGVVGDLENSSQIIETFDDNHISNEINNLSEKKILTTPLVRSMAKKLGIDLNNVNGSGINGKILKEDVEKYQNENLKHSTLSTKTQNIKEKEEQTLFKNFDFNSSSDTEFIKITRLRKTISEQMKISKNATVPTTLLNEINIDNLIVFREKLKIEAYSKNIKLTYL
;
A
#
# COMPACT_ATOMS: atom_id res chain seq x y z
N PHE A 1 36.75 -18.01 10.87
CA PHE A 1 37.31 -16.75 11.40
C PHE A 1 37.15 -16.69 12.91
N LYS A 2 38.11 -16.07 13.62
CA LYS A 2 38.05 -15.83 15.07
C LYS A 2 37.67 -14.37 15.37
N ILE A 3 37.27 -14.10 16.61
CA ILE A 3 36.96 -12.75 17.08
C ILE A 3 38.22 -11.89 16.94
N GLY A 4 38.12 -10.76 16.24
CA GLY A 4 39.23 -9.85 15.94
C GLY A 4 39.86 -9.99 14.55
N ASP A 5 39.47 -11.00 13.76
CA ASP A 5 40.01 -11.16 12.41
C ASP A 5 39.48 -10.07 11.45
N LYS A 6 40.35 -9.63 10.54
CA LYS A 6 40.00 -8.69 9.46
C LYS A 6 39.36 -9.46 8.30
N VAL A 7 38.17 -9.05 7.90
CA VAL A 7 37.41 -9.62 6.78
C VAL A 7 37.27 -8.59 5.67
N LYS A 8 37.38 -9.04 4.43
CA LYS A 8 37.08 -8.23 3.24
C LYS A 8 35.66 -8.50 2.78
N GLU A 9 35.10 -7.51 2.11
CA GLU A 9 33.82 -7.64 1.40
C GLU A 9 33.90 -8.81 0.40
N GLY A 10 32.97 -9.74 0.52
CA GLY A 10 32.94 -10.97 -0.29
C GLY A 10 33.68 -12.18 0.31
N ASP A 11 34.37 -12.05 1.45
CA ASP A 11 34.96 -13.22 2.11
C ASP A 11 33.86 -14.10 2.73
N ILE A 12 33.97 -15.43 2.57
CA ILE A 12 32.98 -16.40 3.06
C ILE A 12 33.15 -16.60 4.57
N LEU A 13 32.21 -16.11 5.38
CA LEU A 13 32.31 -16.15 6.84
C LEU A 13 31.93 -17.52 7.41
N VAL A 14 30.82 -18.08 6.94
CA VAL A 14 30.24 -19.35 7.40
C VAL A 14 29.53 -20.03 6.24
N THR A 15 29.69 -21.35 6.14
CA THR A 15 28.87 -22.19 5.26
C THR A 15 27.70 -22.76 6.07
N VAL A 16 26.48 -22.44 5.67
CA VAL A 16 25.25 -22.94 6.29
C VAL A 16 24.83 -24.21 5.56
N GLU A 17 24.78 -25.32 6.29
CA GLU A 17 24.27 -26.59 5.78
C GLU A 17 22.75 -26.66 6.01
N THR A 18 21.99 -26.83 4.93
CA THR A 18 20.56 -27.13 4.99
C THR A 18 20.31 -28.52 4.38
N ASP A 19 19.15 -29.13 4.66
CA ASP A 19 18.77 -30.49 4.21
C ASP A 19 19.02 -30.77 2.72
N LYS A 20 19.00 -29.74 1.87
CA LYS A 20 19.14 -29.90 0.41
C LYS A 20 20.30 -29.14 -0.22
N VAL A 21 20.82 -28.10 0.42
CA VAL A 21 21.82 -27.20 -0.18
C VAL A 21 22.73 -26.62 0.90
N ASN A 22 24.03 -26.55 0.60
CA ASN A 22 25.00 -25.79 1.38
C ASN A 22 25.06 -24.36 0.81
N SER A 23 24.89 -23.35 1.66
CA SER A 23 24.86 -21.94 1.28
C SER A 23 25.97 -21.17 2.00
N ASP A 24 26.81 -20.49 1.23
CA ASP A 24 27.90 -19.68 1.76
C ASP A 24 27.43 -18.26 2.09
N VAL A 25 27.59 -17.86 3.36
CA VAL A 25 27.28 -16.52 3.83
C VAL A 25 28.54 -15.66 3.77
N SER A 26 28.54 -14.71 2.84
CA SER A 26 29.68 -13.81 2.60
C SER A 26 29.59 -12.52 3.43
N ALA A 27 30.73 -11.90 3.72
CA ALA A 27 30.81 -10.64 4.44
C ALA A 27 30.27 -9.48 3.58
N PRO A 28 29.29 -8.69 4.08
CA PRO A 28 28.69 -7.60 3.33
C PRO A 28 29.55 -6.33 3.28
N ILE A 29 30.49 -6.17 4.21
CA ILE A 29 31.36 -5.00 4.34
C ILE A 29 32.77 -5.41 4.77
N ASN A 30 33.75 -4.55 4.46
CA ASN A 30 35.11 -4.67 4.97
C ASN A 30 35.15 -4.28 6.46
N GLY A 31 35.72 -5.09 7.34
CA GLY A 31 35.78 -4.73 8.76
C GLY A 31 36.42 -5.79 9.66
N PHE A 32 36.25 -5.62 10.98
CA PHE A 32 36.71 -6.56 12.00
C PHE A 32 35.55 -7.25 12.70
N ILE A 33 35.66 -8.57 12.91
CA ILE A 33 34.65 -9.35 13.64
C ILE A 33 34.74 -9.00 15.13
N THR A 34 33.77 -8.22 15.63
CA THR A 34 33.76 -7.72 17.01
C THR A 34 33.14 -8.73 17.98
N LYS A 35 32.13 -9.47 17.51
CA LYS A 35 31.42 -10.47 18.32
C LYS A 35 30.93 -11.61 17.42
N LEU A 36 31.28 -12.84 17.79
CA LEU A 36 30.73 -14.05 17.20
C LEU A 36 29.69 -14.61 18.18
N GLN A 37 28.42 -14.73 17.77
CA GLN A 37 27.33 -15.15 18.66
C GLN A 37 26.95 -16.62 18.47
N VAL A 38 27.53 -17.30 17.48
CA VAL A 38 27.20 -18.68 17.10
C VAL A 38 28.45 -19.56 17.23
N LYS A 39 28.28 -20.78 17.74
CA LYS A 39 29.33 -21.81 17.76
C LYS A 39 29.23 -22.73 16.55
N GLU A 40 30.34 -23.32 16.14
CA GLU A 40 30.37 -24.31 15.06
C GLU A 40 29.40 -25.47 15.38
N GLY A 41 28.52 -25.82 14.42
CA GLY A 41 27.52 -26.89 14.56
C GLY A 41 26.23 -26.51 15.29
N GLN A 42 26.02 -25.23 15.64
CA GLN A 42 24.79 -24.76 16.27
C GLN A 42 23.68 -24.54 15.23
N MET A 43 22.48 -25.04 15.54
CA MET A 43 21.26 -24.74 14.75
C MET A 43 20.90 -23.25 14.91
N ILE A 44 20.82 -22.54 13.78
CA ILE A 44 20.44 -21.13 13.69
C ILE A 44 19.14 -21.00 12.90
N TYR A 45 18.28 -20.06 13.29
CA TYR A 45 17.06 -19.74 12.57
C TYR A 45 17.27 -18.56 11.62
N VAL A 46 16.38 -18.42 10.63
CA VAL A 46 16.43 -17.29 9.70
C VAL A 46 16.19 -15.99 10.47
N GLY A 47 17.15 -15.07 10.39
CA GLY A 47 17.11 -13.78 11.09
C GLY A 47 18.06 -13.69 12.30
N ASP A 48 18.64 -14.81 12.73
CA ASP A 48 19.59 -14.78 13.85
C ASP A 48 20.90 -14.06 13.47
N THR A 49 21.40 -13.21 14.37
CA THR A 49 22.67 -12.50 14.16
C THR A 49 23.86 -13.43 14.38
N ILE A 50 24.63 -13.68 13.31
CA ILE A 50 25.77 -14.60 13.33
C ILE A 50 27.04 -13.89 13.86
N ALA A 51 27.33 -12.70 13.33
CA ALA A 51 28.50 -11.91 13.69
C ALA A 51 28.22 -10.40 13.55
N VAL A 52 28.84 -9.60 14.42
CA VAL A 52 28.85 -8.13 14.31
C VAL A 52 30.20 -7.69 13.73
N ILE A 53 30.15 -7.00 12.59
CA ILE A 53 31.32 -6.46 11.89
C ILE A 53 31.34 -4.94 12.11
N SER A 54 32.51 -4.39 12.49
CA SER A 54 32.69 -2.95 12.65
C SER A 54 33.97 -2.46 11.95
N ASP A 55 33.94 -1.21 11.48
CA ASP A 55 35.06 -0.58 10.77
C ASP A 55 36.24 -0.20 11.68
N LYS A 56 36.01 -0.17 13.01
CA LYS A 56 37.01 0.22 14.01
C LYS A 56 37.03 -0.79 15.15
N ILE A 57 38.24 -1.20 15.55
CA ILE A 57 38.46 -2.07 16.70
C ILE A 57 38.06 -1.31 17.97
N ASN A 58 36.87 -1.57 18.51
CA ASN A 58 36.48 -1.09 19.82
C ASN A 58 36.55 -2.26 20.81
N GLU A 59 37.61 -2.29 21.62
CA GLU A 59 37.70 -3.18 22.78
C GLU A 59 36.73 -2.70 23.89
N LYS A 60 35.72 -3.53 24.14
CA LYS A 60 34.87 -3.62 25.36
C LYS A 60 34.03 -2.38 25.73
N THR A 61 32.71 -2.59 25.84
CA THR A 61 31.97 -2.54 27.13
C THR A 61 30.54 -3.01 26.95
N ASN A 62 30.10 -3.93 27.82
CA ASN A 62 28.69 -4.09 28.18
C ASN A 62 28.23 -2.82 28.91
N LEU A 63 27.04 -2.30 28.60
CA LEU A 63 26.19 -1.56 29.54
C LEU A 63 24.77 -1.43 28.97
N ASN A 64 23.82 -1.93 29.76
CA ASN A 64 22.39 -1.71 29.63
C ASN A 64 22.02 -0.29 30.09
N MET A 65 20.91 0.20 29.52
CA MET A 65 19.87 1.04 30.16
C MET A 65 19.89 2.58 29.97
N LYS A 66 18.88 3.00 29.18
CA LYS A 66 17.97 4.17 29.27
C LYS A 66 18.45 5.61 29.00
N LEU A 67 17.73 6.19 28.03
CA LEU A 67 17.10 7.52 27.93
C LEU A 67 17.90 8.75 28.36
N SER A 68 18.15 9.65 27.39
CA SER A 68 17.55 11.00 27.38
C SER A 68 17.89 11.76 26.08
N ASN A 69 16.85 12.00 25.29
CA ASN A 69 16.50 13.18 24.49
C ASN A 69 17.55 14.18 23.93
N GLU A 70 17.21 14.57 22.69
CA GLU A 70 17.25 15.90 22.05
C GLU A 70 18.54 16.37 21.36
N ASN A 71 18.56 16.25 20.02
CA ASN A 71 18.15 17.32 19.07
C ASN A 71 18.43 16.85 17.63
N GLU A 72 17.41 16.59 16.83
CA GLU A 72 16.77 17.53 15.87
C GLU A 72 17.49 17.56 14.50
N SER A 73 16.88 16.91 13.51
CA SER A 73 16.95 17.32 12.10
C SER A 73 15.66 16.89 11.43
N GLN A 74 14.79 17.88 11.22
CA GLN A 74 13.62 17.80 10.36
C GLN A 74 14.06 17.67 8.90
N TYR A 75 13.39 16.82 8.13
CA TYR A 75 13.29 16.99 6.68
C TYR A 75 11.82 17.24 6.35
N GLU A 76 11.52 18.52 6.11
CA GLU A 76 10.36 18.99 5.34
C GLU A 76 10.63 18.67 3.87
N ASP A 77 9.76 17.89 3.23
CA ASP A 77 9.56 18.00 1.79
C ASP A 77 8.27 18.81 1.57
N LYS A 78 8.48 20.11 1.31
CA LYS A 78 7.54 20.95 0.57
C LYS A 78 7.86 20.81 -0.91
N GLU A 79 6.97 20.19 -1.66
CA GLU A 79 6.80 20.52 -3.08
C GLU A 79 5.38 21.03 -3.26
N ASP A 80 5.27 22.36 -3.15
CA ASP A 80 4.32 23.11 -3.95
C ASP A 80 4.90 23.17 -5.37
N ASP A 81 4.39 22.32 -6.27
CA ASP A 81 4.25 22.75 -7.66
C ASP A 81 2.86 22.39 -8.17
N ALA A 82 2.16 23.42 -8.61
CA ALA A 82 0.76 23.41 -8.99
C ALA A 82 0.61 22.78 -10.38
N GLY A 83 0.53 21.46 -10.44
CA GLY A 83 0.07 20.73 -11.62
C GLY A 83 -1.45 20.64 -11.62
N VAL A 84 -2.11 21.50 -12.41
CA VAL A 84 -3.52 21.36 -12.77
C VAL A 84 -3.69 20.06 -13.56
N VAL A 85 -4.01 18.97 -12.88
CA VAL A 85 -4.54 17.76 -13.52
C VAL A 85 -6.01 17.74 -13.16
N GLY A 86 -6.84 18.17 -14.12
CA GLY A 86 -8.28 18.13 -13.99
C GLY A 86 -8.75 16.71 -13.71
N ASP A 87 -9.68 16.59 -12.77
CA ASP A 87 -10.46 15.38 -12.56
C ASP A 87 -11.15 15.02 -13.90
N LEU A 88 -10.63 14.02 -14.61
CA LEU A 88 -11.46 13.31 -15.57
C LEU A 88 -12.44 12.47 -14.75
N GLU A 89 -13.71 12.90 -14.75
CA GLU A 89 -14.84 12.04 -14.39
C GLU A 89 -14.90 10.87 -15.38
N ASN A 90 -14.06 9.86 -15.17
CA ASN A 90 -14.26 8.56 -15.77
C ASN A 90 -15.38 7.88 -14.97
N SER A 91 -16.56 7.78 -15.58
CA SER A 91 -17.65 6.96 -15.07
C SER A 91 -17.15 5.53 -14.87
N SER A 92 -17.07 5.10 -13.61
CA SER A 92 -16.71 3.74 -13.21
C SER A 92 -17.87 2.76 -13.42
N GLN A 93 -18.51 2.81 -14.58
CA GLN A 93 -19.49 1.80 -14.98
C GLN A 93 -18.73 0.61 -15.58
N ILE A 94 -18.48 -0.36 -14.70
CA ILE A 94 -18.13 -1.73 -15.09
C ILE A 94 -19.37 -2.28 -15.80
N ILE A 95 -19.24 -2.59 -17.09
CA ILE A 95 -20.27 -3.35 -17.81
C ILE A 95 -20.07 -4.80 -17.39
N GLU A 96 -20.98 -5.31 -16.56
CA GLU A 96 -21.01 -6.72 -16.18
C GLU A 96 -21.39 -7.58 -17.40
N THR A 97 -20.75 -8.74 -17.52
CA THR A 97 -21.13 -9.77 -18.50
C THR A 97 -22.48 -10.37 -18.11
N PHE A 98 -23.42 -10.38 -19.05
CA PHE A 98 -24.76 -10.95 -18.89
C PHE A 98 -24.69 -12.39 -18.36
N ASP A 99 -25.28 -12.60 -17.17
CA ASP A 99 -25.49 -13.91 -16.57
C ASP A 99 -27.00 -14.09 -16.34
N ASP A 100 -27.62 -15.05 -17.03
CA ASP A 100 -29.08 -15.16 -17.19
C ASP A 100 -29.85 -15.60 -15.92
N ASN A 101 -29.16 -15.76 -14.78
CA ASN A 101 -29.72 -16.39 -13.57
C ASN A 101 -29.95 -15.47 -12.35
N HIS A 102 -29.78 -14.14 -12.48
CA HIS A 102 -29.98 -13.20 -11.36
C HIS A 102 -31.35 -12.46 -11.33
N ILE A 103 -32.26 -12.74 -12.26
CA ILE A 103 -33.46 -11.90 -12.48
C ILE A 103 -34.54 -12.03 -11.39
N SER A 104 -34.56 -13.06 -10.54
CA SER A 104 -35.70 -13.27 -9.64
C SER A 104 -35.59 -12.62 -8.25
N ASN A 105 -34.41 -12.20 -7.78
CA ASN A 105 -34.25 -11.73 -6.39
C ASN A 105 -33.73 -10.29 -6.20
N GLU A 106 -33.34 -9.56 -7.25
CA GLU A 106 -32.82 -8.18 -7.13
C GLU A 106 -33.79 -7.06 -7.57
N ILE A 107 -34.94 -7.40 -8.17
CA ILE A 107 -35.88 -6.39 -8.68
C ILE A 107 -36.52 -5.54 -7.55
N ASN A 108 -36.45 -5.98 -6.29
CA ASN A 108 -37.13 -5.29 -5.18
C ASN A 108 -36.32 -4.20 -4.47
N ASN A 109 -35.01 -4.02 -4.74
CA ASN A 109 -34.16 -3.09 -3.96
C ASN A 109 -33.36 -2.05 -4.76
N LEU A 110 -33.58 -1.90 -6.08
CA LEU A 110 -32.86 -0.91 -6.90
C LEU A 110 -33.75 0.23 -7.44
N SER A 111 -34.80 0.60 -6.71
CA SER A 111 -35.44 1.91 -6.92
C SER A 111 -34.80 2.93 -5.99
N GLU A 112 -33.58 3.37 -6.32
CA GLU A 112 -32.99 4.56 -5.68
C GLU A 112 -33.86 5.77 -6.01
N LYS A 113 -34.87 6.02 -5.17
CA LYS A 113 -35.76 7.16 -5.27
C LYS A 113 -34.93 8.42 -5.08
N LYS A 114 -34.73 9.20 -6.16
CA LYS A 114 -34.01 10.48 -6.13
C LYS A 114 -34.55 11.37 -5.00
N ILE A 115 -33.76 11.55 -3.95
CA ILE A 115 -34.15 12.29 -2.75
C ILE A 115 -34.23 13.78 -3.07
N LEU A 116 -35.42 14.37 -2.95
CA LEU A 116 -35.63 15.81 -3.09
C LEU A 116 -35.35 16.51 -1.75
N THR A 117 -34.27 17.27 -1.66
CA THR A 117 -33.91 18.00 -0.43
C THR A 117 -33.09 19.26 -0.74
N THR A 118 -32.96 20.17 0.24
CA THR A 118 -32.08 21.35 0.15
C THR A 118 -30.68 21.02 0.73
N PRO A 119 -29.61 21.72 0.32
CA PRO A 119 -28.25 21.44 0.81
C PRO A 119 -28.09 21.53 2.33
N LEU A 120 -28.86 22.43 2.97
CA LEU A 120 -28.87 22.59 4.43
C LEU A 120 -29.34 21.30 5.14
N VAL A 121 -30.43 20.71 4.65
CA VAL A 121 -31.02 19.49 5.21
C VAL A 121 -30.09 18.29 4.99
N ARG A 122 -29.43 18.20 3.82
CA ARG A 122 -28.40 17.19 3.54
C ARG A 122 -27.19 17.30 4.46
N SER A 123 -26.72 18.53 4.74
CA SER A 123 -25.63 18.77 5.69
C SER A 123 -26.04 18.41 7.12
N MET A 124 -27.26 18.76 7.52
CA MET A 124 -27.80 18.46 8.85
C MET A 124 -27.95 16.96 9.08
N ALA A 125 -28.51 16.23 8.11
CA ALA A 125 -28.61 14.78 8.16
C ALA A 125 -27.23 14.11 8.24
N LYS A 126 -26.24 14.58 7.47
CA LYS A 126 -24.85 14.09 7.56
C LYS A 126 -24.22 14.34 8.94
N LYS A 127 -24.47 15.50 9.56
CA LYS A 127 -23.97 15.83 10.92
C LYS A 127 -24.62 14.99 12.01
N LEU A 128 -25.90 14.66 11.84
CA LEU A 128 -26.69 13.86 12.78
C LEU A 128 -26.59 12.35 12.50
N GLY A 129 -25.95 11.94 11.39
CA GLY A 129 -25.83 10.54 10.99
C GLY A 129 -27.15 9.89 10.56
N ILE A 130 -28.12 10.68 10.09
CA ILE A 130 -29.44 10.22 9.67
C ILE A 130 -29.43 9.91 8.17
N ASP A 131 -29.90 8.72 7.79
CA ASP A 131 -30.12 8.40 6.38
C ASP A 131 -31.44 9.01 5.88
N LEU A 132 -31.34 9.79 4.80
CA LEU A 132 -32.46 10.54 4.22
C LEU A 132 -33.45 9.63 3.48
N ASN A 133 -33.08 8.39 3.15
CA ASN A 133 -34.00 7.43 2.55
C ASN A 133 -35.13 7.01 3.50
N ASN A 134 -34.87 7.08 4.81
CA ASN A 134 -35.80 6.64 5.85
C ASN A 134 -36.64 7.80 6.42
N VAL A 135 -36.41 9.04 5.97
CA VAL A 135 -37.11 10.22 6.45
C VAL A 135 -38.25 10.57 5.50
N ASN A 136 -39.47 10.54 6.01
CA ASN A 136 -40.64 10.95 5.23
C ASN A 136 -40.67 12.48 5.06
N GLY A 137 -40.55 12.94 3.81
CA GLY A 137 -40.60 14.37 3.49
C GLY A 137 -42.02 14.92 3.45
N SER A 138 -42.30 15.96 4.23
CA SER A 138 -43.60 16.63 4.30
C SER A 138 -43.72 17.84 3.35
N GLY A 139 -42.65 18.18 2.62
CA GLY A 139 -42.65 19.30 1.68
C GLY A 139 -43.34 18.99 0.35
N ILE A 140 -43.56 20.04 -0.45
CA ILE A 140 -44.10 19.94 -1.81
C ILE A 140 -43.31 18.90 -2.62
N ASN A 141 -44.04 17.99 -3.28
CA ASN A 141 -43.51 16.87 -4.06
C ASN A 141 -42.62 15.90 -3.24
N GLY A 142 -42.90 15.72 -1.95
CA GLY A 142 -42.17 14.80 -1.09
C GLY A 142 -40.75 15.27 -0.75
N LYS A 143 -40.51 16.59 -0.80
CA LYS A 143 -39.23 17.20 -0.42
C LYS A 143 -39.04 17.13 1.09
N ILE A 144 -37.87 16.69 1.52
CA ILE A 144 -37.51 16.60 2.94
C ILE A 144 -37.13 17.98 3.45
N LEU A 145 -37.84 18.46 4.48
CA LEU A 145 -37.58 19.72 5.16
C LEU A 145 -36.74 19.52 6.41
N LYS A 146 -36.31 20.62 7.02
CA LYS A 146 -35.49 20.59 8.24
C LYS A 146 -36.26 19.95 9.41
N GLU A 147 -37.54 20.28 9.51
CA GLU A 147 -38.44 19.82 10.56
C GLU A 147 -38.64 18.30 10.51
N ASP A 148 -38.57 17.69 9.32
CA ASP A 148 -38.75 16.25 9.14
C ASP A 148 -37.55 15.47 9.68
N VAL A 149 -36.33 15.99 9.50
CA VAL A 149 -35.10 15.42 10.06
C VAL A 149 -35.07 15.56 11.59
N GLU A 150 -35.54 16.70 12.12
CA GLU A 150 -35.65 16.91 13.58
C GLU A 150 -36.73 16.02 14.21
N LYS A 151 -37.87 15.82 13.54
CA LYS A 151 -38.91 14.88 13.99
C LYS A 151 -38.41 13.45 14.02
N TYR A 152 -37.72 13.02 12.97
CA TYR A 152 -37.13 11.68 12.90
C TYR A 152 -36.11 11.44 14.03
N GLN A 153 -35.29 12.46 14.35
CA GLN A 153 -34.38 12.41 15.49
C GLN A 153 -35.12 12.23 16.83
N ASN A 154 -36.20 12.98 17.04
CA ASN A 154 -36.99 12.91 18.27
C ASN A 154 -37.77 11.60 18.39
N GLU A 155 -38.19 11.00 17.28
CA GLU A 155 -38.83 9.67 17.26
C GLU A 155 -37.84 8.55 17.57
N ASN A 156 -36.63 8.59 17.01
CA ASN A 156 -35.56 7.64 17.35
C ASN A 156 -35.16 7.70 18.82
N LEU A 157 -35.15 8.90 19.42
CA LEU A 157 -34.92 9.06 20.86
C LEU A 157 -36.03 8.41 21.70
N LYS A 158 -37.31 8.51 21.27
CA LYS A 158 -38.45 7.88 21.96
C LYS A 158 -38.49 6.36 21.81
N HIS A 159 -38.04 5.82 20.69
CA HIS A 159 -37.97 4.37 20.46
C HIS A 159 -36.79 3.69 21.17
N SER A 160 -35.79 4.43 21.64
CA SER A 160 -34.69 3.86 22.43
C SER A 160 -35.06 3.47 23.87
N THR A 161 -36.21 3.93 24.39
CA THR A 161 -36.67 3.62 25.77
C THR A 161 -37.71 2.51 25.88
N LEU A 162 -38.13 1.89 24.76
CA LEU A 162 -39.11 0.78 24.76
C LEU A 162 -38.60 -0.38 23.89
N SER A 163 -37.64 -1.16 24.38
CA SER A 163 -37.42 -2.51 23.87
C SER A 163 -36.71 -3.41 24.88
N THR A 164 -37.51 -4.13 25.67
CA THR A 164 -37.09 -5.38 26.33
C THR A 164 -38.11 -6.46 25.96
N LYS A 165 -37.59 -7.61 25.50
CA LYS A 165 -38.26 -8.87 25.06
C LYS A 165 -38.90 -8.74 23.66
N THR A 166 -38.64 -9.59 22.66
CA THR A 166 -38.57 -11.06 22.67
C THR A 166 -37.93 -11.57 21.36
N GLN A 167 -37.01 -12.53 21.49
CA GLN A 167 -36.61 -13.65 20.60
C GLN A 167 -37.07 -13.68 19.12
N ASN A 168 -36.14 -13.84 18.16
CA ASN A 168 -35.73 -15.15 17.61
C ASN A 168 -34.66 -15.07 16.47
N ILE A 169 -33.51 -15.69 16.74
CA ILE A 169 -32.64 -16.57 15.93
C ILE A 169 -32.84 -16.64 14.39
N LYS A 170 -31.83 -16.23 13.60
CA LYS A 170 -30.99 -17.11 12.73
C LYS A 170 -30.02 -16.34 11.81
N GLU A 171 -28.75 -16.77 11.88
CA GLU A 171 -27.75 -16.88 10.80
C GLU A 171 -27.37 -15.62 9.99
N LYS A 172 -26.27 -14.99 10.39
CA LYS A 172 -25.05 -14.77 9.56
C LYS A 172 -24.00 -14.01 10.37
N GLU A 173 -23.23 -14.76 11.16
CA GLU A 173 -21.94 -14.29 11.67
C GLU A 173 -20.84 -14.73 10.70
N GLU A 174 -20.76 -14.05 9.56
CA GLU A 174 -19.52 -14.00 8.76
C GLU A 174 -19.45 -12.59 8.17
N GLN A 175 -18.93 -11.65 8.96
CA GLN A 175 -18.26 -10.41 8.53
C GLN A 175 -18.02 -9.47 9.73
N THR A 176 -17.25 -9.89 10.73
CA THR A 176 -16.60 -8.94 11.66
C THR A 176 -15.28 -9.50 12.20
N LEU A 177 -14.34 -9.88 11.33
CA LEU A 177 -13.00 -10.24 11.81
C LEU A 177 -11.85 -9.77 10.92
N PHE A 178 -11.96 -8.57 10.35
CA PHE A 178 -10.73 -7.79 10.15
C PHE A 178 -10.43 -7.08 11.45
N LYS A 179 -9.86 -7.84 12.39
CA LYS A 179 -9.14 -7.28 13.53
C LYS A 179 -8.13 -6.31 12.93
N ASN A 180 -8.22 -5.02 13.27
CA ASN A 180 -7.17 -4.06 12.96
C ASN A 180 -5.89 -4.65 13.57
N PHE A 181 -5.06 -5.25 12.72
CA PHE A 181 -3.78 -5.79 13.14
C PHE A 181 -2.91 -4.57 13.42
N ASP A 182 -2.69 -4.28 14.70
CA ASP A 182 -1.65 -3.35 15.11
C ASP A 182 -0.29 -4.02 14.82
N PHE A 183 0.21 -3.81 13.60
CA PHE A 183 1.50 -4.33 13.11
C PHE A 183 2.73 -3.72 13.80
N ASN A 184 2.55 -2.86 14.80
CA ASN A 184 3.62 -2.17 15.52
C ASN A 184 4.34 -3.04 16.58
N SER A 185 4.35 -4.37 16.42
CA SER A 185 4.92 -5.29 17.41
C SER A 185 6.12 -6.11 16.91
N SER A 186 6.75 -5.72 15.79
CA SER A 186 8.11 -6.14 15.46
C SER A 186 9.01 -4.92 15.38
N SER A 187 10.04 -4.87 16.23
CA SER A 187 11.02 -3.79 16.31
C SER A 187 11.89 -3.63 15.06
N ASP A 188 11.80 -4.57 14.12
CA ASP A 188 12.76 -4.73 13.04
C ASP A 188 12.20 -4.32 11.67
N THR A 189 10.94 -3.85 11.62
CA THR A 189 10.27 -3.49 10.37
C THR A 189 9.85 -2.02 10.36
N GLU A 190 10.30 -1.29 9.35
CA GLU A 190 9.89 0.10 9.12
C GLU A 190 8.82 0.17 8.01
N PHE A 191 7.73 0.90 8.30
CA PHE A 191 6.66 1.13 7.33
C PHE A 191 6.80 2.49 6.66
N ILE A 192 7.29 2.47 5.42
CA ILE A 192 7.38 3.68 4.59
C ILE A 192 6.07 3.86 3.81
N LYS A 193 5.46 5.04 3.93
CA LYS A 193 4.25 5.38 3.16
C LYS A 193 4.56 5.51 1.67
N ILE A 194 3.67 4.97 0.84
CA ILE A 194 3.76 5.08 -0.62
C ILE A 194 3.46 6.52 -1.06
N THR A 195 4.30 7.07 -1.94
CA THR A 195 4.08 8.39 -2.56
C THR A 195 2.85 8.39 -3.48
N ARG A 196 2.21 9.55 -3.69
CA ARG A 196 1.02 9.65 -4.54
C ARG A 196 1.27 9.17 -5.97
N LEU A 197 2.38 9.59 -6.58
CA LEU A 197 2.77 9.17 -7.93
C LEU A 197 2.94 7.65 -8.01
N ARG A 198 3.63 7.04 -7.03
CA ARG A 198 3.80 5.58 -6.99
C ARG A 198 2.47 4.86 -6.80
N LYS A 199 1.56 5.42 -5.99
CA LYS A 199 0.20 4.87 -5.81
C LYS A 199 -0.58 4.87 -7.12
N THR A 200 -0.61 6.00 -7.83
CA THR A 200 -1.31 6.12 -9.12
C THR A 200 -0.71 5.18 -10.16
N ILE A 201 0.62 5.10 -10.30
CA ILE A 201 1.27 4.16 -11.22
C ILE A 201 0.90 2.72 -10.87
N SER A 202 0.95 2.35 -9.59
CA SER A 202 0.59 0.99 -9.14
C SER A 202 -0.85 0.64 -9.45
N GLU A 203 -1.78 1.58 -9.30
CA GLU A 203 -3.19 1.38 -9.57
C GLU A 203 -3.43 1.19 -11.08
N GLN A 204 -2.82 2.02 -11.92
CA GLN A 204 -2.90 1.89 -13.38
C GLN A 204 -2.24 0.61 -13.90
N MET A 205 -1.08 0.23 -13.35
CA MET A 205 -0.42 -1.04 -13.66
C MET A 205 -1.30 -2.24 -13.28
N LYS A 206 -1.96 -2.19 -12.11
CA LYS A 206 -2.90 -3.22 -11.67
C LYS A 206 -4.09 -3.33 -12.60
N ILE A 207 -4.70 -2.20 -12.99
CA ILE A 207 -5.80 -2.17 -13.95
C ILE A 207 -5.36 -2.79 -15.28
N SER A 208 -4.23 -2.37 -15.83
CA SER A 208 -3.71 -2.89 -17.10
C SER A 208 -3.47 -4.41 -17.05
N LYS A 209 -2.83 -4.90 -15.99
CA LYS A 209 -2.50 -6.33 -15.85
C LYS A 209 -3.74 -7.21 -15.65
N ASN A 210 -4.79 -6.67 -15.04
CA ASN A 210 -6.03 -7.40 -14.79
C ASN A 210 -7.00 -7.32 -15.97
N ALA A 211 -7.06 -6.18 -16.66
CA ALA A 211 -8.02 -5.94 -17.74
C ALA A 211 -7.61 -6.61 -19.06
N THR A 212 -6.31 -6.75 -19.32
CA THR A 212 -5.81 -7.38 -20.54
C THR A 212 -4.97 -8.60 -20.23
N VAL A 213 -5.06 -9.61 -21.09
CA VAL A 213 -4.14 -10.76 -21.05
C VAL A 213 -2.87 -10.35 -21.79
N PRO A 214 -1.74 -10.14 -21.12
CA PRO A 214 -0.52 -9.73 -21.81
C PRO A 214 0.04 -10.91 -22.60
N THR A 215 0.24 -10.70 -23.89
CA THR A 215 0.99 -11.61 -24.76
C THR A 215 2.33 -10.96 -25.09
N THR A 216 3.40 -11.75 -25.11
CA THR A 216 4.75 -11.25 -25.44
C THR A 216 5.22 -11.95 -26.70
N LEU A 217 5.60 -11.16 -27.69
CA LEU A 217 6.26 -11.63 -28.91
C LEU A 217 7.72 -11.17 -28.86
N LEU A 218 8.63 -12.09 -29.16
CA LEU A 218 10.06 -11.83 -29.23
C LEU A 218 10.51 -12.05 -30.68
N ASN A 219 11.11 -11.02 -31.26
CA ASN A 219 11.61 -11.07 -32.62
C ASN A 219 13.08 -10.65 -32.62
N GLU A 220 13.88 -11.35 -33.42
CA GLU A 220 15.27 -10.97 -33.68
C GLU A 220 15.32 -10.06 -34.91
N ILE A 221 16.10 -8.98 -34.83
CA ILE A 221 16.25 -8.01 -35.90
C ILE A 221 17.75 -7.83 -36.16
N ASN A 222 18.17 -8.01 -37.40
CA ASN A 222 19.52 -7.65 -37.83
C ASN A 222 19.61 -6.11 -37.95
N ILE A 223 20.57 -5.52 -37.25
CA ILE A 223 20.76 -4.06 -37.16
C ILE A 223 22.02 -3.56 -37.89
N ASP A 224 22.67 -4.38 -38.72
CA ASP A 224 23.96 -4.05 -39.36
C ASP A 224 23.86 -2.77 -40.20
N ASN A 225 22.79 -2.65 -40.99
CA ASN A 225 22.53 -1.47 -41.81
C ASN A 225 22.34 -0.20 -40.96
N LEU A 226 21.71 -0.33 -39.79
CA LEU A 226 21.44 0.79 -38.89
C LEU A 226 22.74 1.27 -38.22
N ILE A 227 23.64 0.34 -37.88
CA ILE A 227 24.98 0.67 -37.36
C ILE A 227 25.75 1.49 -38.39
N VAL A 228 25.83 1.01 -39.64
CA VAL A 228 26.52 1.71 -40.73
C VAL A 228 25.90 3.09 -40.98
N PHE A 229 24.57 3.20 -40.94
CA PHE A 229 23.87 4.47 -41.09
C PHE A 229 24.19 5.46 -39.97
N ARG A 230 24.20 4.99 -38.72
CA ARG A 230 24.54 5.81 -37.56
C ARG A 230 25.97 6.34 -37.63
N GLU A 231 26.94 5.52 -38.04
CA GLU A 231 28.34 5.94 -38.14
C GLU A 231 28.54 7.09 -39.13
N LYS A 232 27.84 7.03 -40.27
CA LYS A 232 27.86 8.12 -41.27
C LYS A 232 27.35 9.43 -40.67
N LEU A 233 26.21 9.38 -39.97
CA LEU A 233 25.57 10.57 -39.40
C LEU A 233 26.23 11.07 -38.10
N LYS A 234 26.98 10.22 -37.40
CA LYS A 234 27.62 10.57 -36.13
C LYS A 234 28.59 11.73 -36.28
N ILE A 235 29.30 11.81 -37.40
CA ILE A 235 30.25 12.89 -37.69
C ILE A 235 29.52 14.23 -37.84
N GLU A 236 28.41 14.22 -38.57
CA GLU A 236 27.57 15.41 -38.74
C GLU A 236 26.87 15.81 -37.43
N ALA A 237 26.32 14.86 -36.69
CA ALA A 237 25.67 15.11 -35.40
C ALA A 237 26.67 15.67 -34.37
N TYR A 238 27.91 15.20 -34.37
CA TYR A 238 28.98 15.72 -33.52
C TYR A 238 29.31 17.18 -33.84
N SER A 239 29.34 17.54 -35.14
CA SER A 239 29.52 18.95 -35.55
C SER A 239 28.39 19.87 -35.04
N LYS A 240 27.21 19.30 -34.79
CA LYS A 240 26.03 19.98 -34.24
C LYS A 240 25.91 19.84 -32.71
N ASN A 241 26.92 19.27 -32.03
CA ASN A 241 26.90 18.96 -30.59
C ASN A 241 25.75 18.05 -30.13
N ILE A 242 25.26 17.17 -31.01
CA ILE A 242 24.20 16.21 -30.70
C ILE A 242 24.79 14.82 -30.56
N LYS A 243 24.45 14.11 -29.47
CA LYS A 243 24.86 12.71 -29.26
C LYS A 243 23.81 11.77 -29.82
N LEU A 244 24.14 11.09 -30.92
CA LEU A 244 23.22 10.16 -31.56
C LEU A 244 23.21 8.78 -30.88
N THR A 245 22.06 8.37 -30.36
CA THR A 245 21.77 7.06 -29.74
C THR A 245 20.96 6.15 -30.66
N TYR A 246 20.72 4.90 -30.25
CA TYR A 246 19.89 3.95 -30.97
C TYR A 246 18.39 4.05 -30.61
N LEU A 247 18.10 4.57 -29.41
CA LEU A 247 16.79 5.04 -28.98
C LEU A 247 16.65 6.51 -29.40
#